data_AF-A0A2V7YB63-F1
#
_entry.id   AF-A0A2V7YB63-F1
#
_cell.length_a   1.000
_cell.length_b   1.000
_cell.length_c   1.000
_cell.angle_alpha   90.00
_cell.angle_beta   90.00
_cell.angle_gamma   90.00
#
_symmetry.space_group_name_H-M   'P 1'
#
loop_
_entity.id
_entity.type
_entity.pdbx_description
1 polymer ?
#
loop_
_entity_poly.entity_id
_entity_poly.type
_entity_poly.pdbx_seq_one_letter_code
_entity_poly.pdbx_strand_id
1 'polypeptide(L)' 'KIDGEFVQNMMEDRVKRAMVESINQIGHVMGLQTIAEWVENRQTFDALKELGVDYAQGYWLCRPQPLVHDV' A
#
# COMPACT_ATOMS: atom_id res chain seq x y z
N LYS A 1 4.72 5.27 -5.37
CA LYS A 1 3.73 4.22 -5.09
C LYS A 1 4.46 2.89 -4.97
N ILE A 2 4.09 2.04 -4.02
CA ILE A 2 4.59 0.68 -3.88
C ILE A 2 3.65 -0.20 -4.69
N ASP A 3 4.20 -0.92 -5.68
CA ASP A 3 3.44 -1.71 -6.64
C ASP A 3 2.67 -2.85 -5.95
N GLY A 4 1.47 -3.12 -6.45
CA GLY A 4 0.60 -4.18 -5.97
C GLY A 4 1.25 -5.57 -5.98
N GLU A 5 2.19 -5.83 -6.89
CA GLU A 5 2.94 -7.10 -6.94
C GLU A 5 3.68 -7.38 -5.62
N PHE A 6 4.21 -6.35 -4.96
CA PHE A 6 4.90 -6.50 -3.68
C PHE A 6 3.95 -6.51 -2.50
N VAL A 7 2.80 -5.84 -2.60
CA VAL A 7 1.81 -5.77 -1.51
C VAL A 7 0.97 -7.05 -1.45
N GLN A 8 0.63 -7.61 -2.61
CA GLN A 8 -0.14 -8.84 -2.70
C GLN A 8 0.63 -10.02 -2.10
N ASN A 9 -0.02 -10.70 -1.14
CA ASN A 9 0.53 -11.85 -0.42
C ASN A 9 1.80 -11.54 0.41
N MET A 10 2.09 -10.26 0.72
CA MET A 10 3.24 -9.89 1.56
C MET A 10 3.17 -10.46 2.99
N MET A 11 2.00 -10.94 3.42
CA MET A 11 1.83 -11.62 4.72
C MET A 11 2.38 -13.05 4.72
N GLU A 12 2.50 -13.65 3.53
CA GLU A 12 2.93 -15.04 3.34
C GLU A 12 4.34 -15.10 2.72
N ASP A 13 4.75 -14.05 2.01
CA ASP A 13 6.06 -13.93 1.38
C ASP A 13 6.93 -12.89 2.08
N ARG A 14 7.94 -13.38 2.80
CA ARG A 14 8.91 -12.55 3.53
C ARG A 14 9.74 -11.63 2.62
N VAL A 15 9.99 -12.04 1.37
CA VAL A 15 10.77 -11.24 0.40
C VAL A 15 9.92 -10.05 -0.02
N LYS A 16 8.66 -10.29 -0.37
CA LYS A 16 7.70 -9.21 -0.66
C LYS A 16 7.54 -8.24 0.50
N ARG A 17 7.42 -8.75 1.74
CA ARG A 17 7.39 -7.89 2.94
C ARG A 17 8.62 -7.00 3.07
N ALA A 18 9.81 -7.58 2.90
CA ALA A 18 11.07 -6.84 2.98
C ALA A 18 11.20 -5.80 1.85
N MET A 19 10.68 -6.09 0.66
CA MET A 19 10.62 -5.13 -0.45
C MET A 19 9.70 -3.95 -0.11
N VAL A 20 8.50 -4.19 0.40
CA VAL A 20 7.57 -3.13 0.83
C VAL A 20 8.21 -2.24 1.90
N GLU A 21 8.84 -2.85 2.91
CA GLU A 21 9.55 -2.13 3.98
C GLU A 21 10.70 -1.28 3.43
N SER A 22 11.54 -1.85 2.57
CA SER A 22 12.70 -1.15 1.98
C SER A 22 12.27 0.02 1.09
N ILE A 23 11.25 -0.17 0.24
CA ILE A 23 10.72 0.90 -0.61
C ILE A 23 10.12 2.00 0.26
N ASN A 24 9.39 1.64 1.33
CA ASN A 24 8.84 2.62 2.26
C ASN A 24 9.95 3.46 2.90
N GLN A 25 10.97 2.79 3.44
CA GLN A 25 12.11 3.43 4.10
C GLN A 25 12.87 4.35 3.14
N ILE A 26 13.17 3.91 1.91
CA ILE A 26 13.86 4.73 0.91
C ILE A 26 13.02 5.96 0.55
N GLY A 27 11.71 5.79 0.38
CA GLY A 27 10.78 6.90 0.13
C GLY A 27 10.85 7.96 1.22
N HIS A 28 10.79 7.55 2.49
CA HIS A 28 10.91 8.46 3.63
C HIS A 28 12.29 9.10 3.75
N VAL A 29 13.39 8.38 3.47
CA VAL A 29 14.76 8.94 3.41
C VAL A 29 14.85 10.04 2.34
N MET A 30 14.14 9.89 1.24
CA MET A 30 14.06 10.89 0.17
C MET A 30 13.08 12.04 0.48
N GLY A 31 12.40 12.02 1.63
CA GLY A 31 11.39 13.02 2.00
C GLY A 31 10.07 12.89 1.23
N LEU A 32 9.77 11.72 0.68
CA LEU A 32 8.56 11.43 -0.08
C LEU A 32 7.51 10.73 0.78
N GLN A 33 6.24 10.97 0.47
CA GLN A 33 5.15 10.13 1.01
C GLN A 33 4.96 8.88 0.15
N THR A 34 4.58 7.78 0.79
CA THR A 34 4.40 6.48 0.15
C THR A 34 2.94 6.08 0.12
N ILE A 35 2.56 5.36 -0.94
CA ILE A 35 1.23 4.78 -1.07
C ILE A 35 1.38 3.34 -1.53
N ALA A 36 0.81 2.40 -0.80
CA ALA A 36 0.71 1.00 -1.20
C ALA A 36 -0.61 0.75 -1.93
N GLU A 37 -0.54 0.11 -3.10
CA GLU A 37 -1.74 -0.30 -3.84
C GLU A 37 -2.05 -1.78 -3.64
N TRP A 38 -3.20 -2.24 -4.15
CA TRP A 38 -3.67 -3.63 -4.01
C TRP A 38 -3.99 -4.07 -2.58
N VAL A 39 -4.46 -3.14 -1.74
CA VAL A 39 -4.91 -3.49 -0.38
C VAL A 39 -6.29 -4.14 -0.41
N GLU A 40 -6.34 -5.47 -0.36
CA GLU A 40 -7.57 -6.26 -0.54
C GLU A 40 -8.19 -6.81 0.75
N ASN A 41 -7.49 -6.73 1.88
CA ASN A 41 -8.01 -7.17 3.18
C ASN A 41 -7.45 -6.34 4.35
N ARG A 42 -8.09 -6.51 5.51
CA ARG A 42 -7.72 -5.83 6.75
C ARG A 42 -6.30 -6.16 7.22
N GLN A 43 -5.87 -7.40 7.09
CA GLN A 43 -4.56 -7.84 7.58
C GLN A 43 -3.43 -7.13 6.83
N THR A 44 -3.53 -7.02 5.49
CA THR A 44 -2.59 -6.24 4.68
C THR A 44 -2.63 -4.76 5.05
N PHE A 45 -3.83 -4.18 5.24
CA PHE A 45 -3.97 -2.78 5.64
C PHE A 45 -3.29 -2.48 6.99
N ASP A 46 -3.55 -3.31 8.01
CA ASP A 46 -2.99 -3.16 9.34
C ASP A 46 -1.45 -3.33 9.30
N ALA A 47 -0.93 -4.28 8.53
CA ALA A 47 0.52 -4.47 8.35
C ALA A 47 1.20 -3.29 7.64
N LEU A 48 0.57 -2.70 6.61
CA LEU A 48 1.10 -1.51 5.94
C LEU A 48 1.14 -0.30 6.88
N LYS A 49 0.12 -0.17 7.74
CA LYS A 49 0.07 0.86 8.78
C LYS A 49 1.19 0.68 9.81
N GLU A 50 1.44 -0.55 10.25
CA GLU A 50 2.57 -0.88 11.15
C GLU A 50 3.93 -0.58 10.53
N LEU A 51 4.09 -0.83 9.23
CA LEU A 51 5.30 -0.50 8.47
C LEU A 51 5.48 1.01 8.24
N GLY A 52 4.49 1.83 8.60
CA GLY A 52 4.51 3.28 8.44
C GLY A 52 4.28 3.75 7.00
N VAL A 53 3.56 3.00 6.17
CA VAL A 53 3.15 3.46 4.84
C VAL A 53 2.11 4.57 4.99
N ASP A 54 2.29 5.71 4.31
CA ASP A 54 1.48 6.92 4.55
C ASP A 54 0.04 6.78 4.04
N TYR A 55 -0.15 6.13 2.89
CA TYR A 55 -1.45 5.92 2.27
C TYR A 55 -1.64 4.51 1.74
N ALA A 56 -2.90 4.12 1.59
CA ALA A 56 -3.28 2.82 1.04
C ALA A 56 -4.38 2.98 -0.02
N GLN A 57 -4.29 2.17 -1.08
CA GLN A 57 -5.30 2.06 -2.13
C GLN A 57 -5.63 0.58 -2.36
N GLY A 58 -6.91 0.22 -2.36
CA GLY A 58 -7.34 -1.13 -2.71
C GLY A 58 -8.80 -1.38 -2.36
N TYR A 59 -9.30 -2.53 -2.80
CA TYR A 59 -10.73 -2.88 -2.69
C TYR A 59 -11.22 -3.05 -1.26
N TRP A 60 -10.33 -3.31 -0.29
CA TRP A 60 -10.69 -3.28 1.13
C TRP A 60 -11.16 -1.89 1.58
N LEU A 61 -10.58 -0.83 1.00
CA LEU A 61 -10.87 0.55 1.36
C LEU A 61 -12.04 1.09 0.55
N CYS A 62 -11.94 1.00 -0.79
CA CYS A 62 -12.99 1.42 -1.70
C CYS A 62 -12.72 0.83 -3.10
N ARG A 63 -13.78 0.43 -3.81
CA ARG A 63 -13.69 0.08 -5.23
C ARG A 63 -13.71 1.35 -6.09
N PRO A 64 -13.00 1.39 -7.23
CA PRO A 64 -13.09 2.50 -8.18
C PRO A 64 -14.55 2.84 -8.48
N GLN A 65 -14.87 4.13 -8.40
CA GLN A 65 -16.19 4.67 -8.75
C GLN A 65 -16.03 5.66 -9.89
N PRO A 66 -17.05 5.83 -10.75
CA PRO A 66 -17.07 6.91 -11.72
C PRO A 66 -16.84 8.27 -11.04
N LEU A 67 -16.06 9.13 -11.68
CA LEU A 67 -15.89 10.51 -11.23
C LEU A 67 -17.15 11.30 -11.60
N VAL A 68 -18.09 11.41 -10.66
CA VAL A 68 -19.24 12.30 -10.79
C VAL A 68 -18.75 13.74 -10.70
N HIS A 69 -19.05 14.54 -11.73
CA HIS A 69 -18.90 15.99 -11.66
C HIS A 69 -20.25 16.54 -11.24
N ASP A 70 -20.30 17.26 -10.12
CA ASP A 70 -21.47 18.05 -9.77
C ASP A 70 -21.59 19.17 -10.83
N VAL A 71 -22.64 19.10 -11.65
CA VAL A 71 -22.99 20.14 -12.64
C VAL A 71 -23.79 21.23 -11.95
#